data_AF-A0A392NKI5-F1
#
_entry.id   AF-A0A392NKI5-F1
#
_cell.length_a   1.000
_cell.length_b   1.000
_cell.length_c   1.000
_cell.angle_alpha   90.00
_cell.angle_beta   90.00
_cell.angle_gamma   90.00
#
_symmetry.space_group_name_H-M   'P 1'
#
loop_
_entity.id
_entity.type
_entity.pdbx_description
1 polymer ?
#
loop_
_entity_poly.entity_id
_entity_poly.type
_entity_poly.pdbx_seq_one_letter_code
_entity_poly.pdbx_strand_id
1 'polypeptide(L)'
;MHSHSYDFYEIELCTPSLRTFAFIGKPHQKISGSSLSYVKHVDIDAEILSMDMDIPRFLLSWLLELVNTKSLTVTASTLQVLSLNSDLLKIKLPSL
;
A
#
# COMPACT_ATOMS: atom_id res chain seq x y z
N MET A 1 -21.99 14.16 12.77
CA MET A 1 -20.99 13.07 12.87
C MET A 1 -19.62 13.73 12.76
N HIS A 2 -18.87 13.79 13.86
CA HIS A 2 -17.55 14.41 13.87
C HIS A 2 -16.56 13.47 13.19
N SER A 3 -16.11 13.86 11.99
CA SER A 3 -15.00 13.25 11.28
C SER A 3 -13.75 13.43 12.13
N HIS A 4 -13.42 12.44 12.94
CA HIS A 4 -12.11 12.36 13.57
C HIS A 4 -11.13 12.04 12.44
N SER A 5 -10.52 13.08 11.86
CA SER A 5 -9.32 12.92 11.05
C SER A 5 -8.27 12.36 11.99
N TYR A 6 -8.06 11.05 11.96
CA TYR A 6 -6.82 10.51 12.50
C TYR A 6 -5.71 11.05 11.58
N ASP A 7 -4.84 11.89 12.13
CA ASP A 7 -3.69 12.40 11.41
C ASP A 7 -2.69 11.26 11.24
N PHE A 8 -2.93 10.44 10.22
CA PHE A 8 -2.03 9.37 9.82
C PHE A 8 -0.78 9.99 9.21
N TYR A 9 0.38 9.44 9.58
CA TYR A 9 1.65 9.90 9.03
C TYR A 9 1.72 9.66 7.53
N GLU A 10 2.34 10.58 6.80
CA GLU A 10 2.60 10.46 5.37
C GLU A 10 4.11 10.48 5.13
N ILE A 11 4.58 9.56 4.30
CA ILE A 11 5.97 9.49 3.85
C ILE A 11 6.02 9.89 2.37
N GLU A 12 6.61 11.04 2.09
CA GLU A 12 6.88 11.46 0.71
C GLU A 12 8.25 10.95 0.26
N LEU A 13 8.29 10.25 -0.88
CA LEU A 13 9.53 9.76 -1.48
C LEU A 13 9.98 10.67 -2.64
N CYS A 14 11.11 11.36 -2.44
CA CYS A 14 11.67 12.33 -3.39
C CYS A 14 12.94 11.83 -4.11
N THR A 15 13.01 10.52 -4.38
CA THR A 15 14.17 9.87 -5.02
C THR A 15 13.81 9.25 -6.39
N PRO A 16 14.04 9.95 -7.52
CA PRO A 16 13.65 9.46 -8.86
C PRO A 16 14.43 8.23 -9.33
N SER A 17 15.54 7.89 -8.67
CA SER A 17 16.32 6.68 -8.93
C SER A 17 15.79 5.45 -8.17
N LEU A 18 14.74 5.58 -7.35
CA LEU A 18 14.19 4.46 -6.59
C LEU A 18 13.54 3.44 -7.54
N ARG A 19 14.15 2.25 -7.60
CA ARG A 19 13.67 1.13 -8.45
C ARG A 19 12.96 0.05 -7.66
N THR A 20 13.33 -0.12 -6.40
CA THR A 20 12.78 -1.14 -5.54
C THR A 20 12.22 -0.50 -4.28
N PHE A 21 10.99 -0.84 -3.95
CA PHE A 21 10.35 -0.50 -2.69
C PHE A 21 10.13 -1.79 -1.91
N ALA A 22 10.73 -1.90 -0.72
CA ALA A 22 10.60 -3.06 0.15
C ALA A 22 10.07 -2.62 1.51
N PHE A 23 9.12 -3.36 2.06
CA PHE A 23 8.52 -3.06 3.36
C PHE A 23 8.26 -4.33 4.15
N ILE A 24 8.65 -4.30 5.43
CA ILE A 24 8.35 -5.35 6.41
C ILE A 24 7.78 -4.66 7.66
N GLY A 25 6.64 -5.13 8.14
CA GLY A 25 6.01 -4.66 9.38
C GLY A 25 4.57 -4.21 9.20
N LYS A 26 4.08 -3.34 10.09
CA LYS A 26 2.68 -2.88 10.10
C LYS A 26 2.52 -1.55 9.34
N PRO A 27 1.70 -1.48 8.28
CA PRO A 27 1.50 -0.23 7.56
C PRO A 27 0.53 0.68 8.33
N HIS A 28 1.04 1.82 8.82
CA HIS A 28 0.26 2.83 9.55
C HIS A 28 0.36 4.23 8.93
N GLN A 29 1.01 4.32 7.77
CA GLN A 29 1.31 5.58 7.11
C GLN A 29 0.84 5.55 5.66
N LYS A 30 0.58 6.72 5.08
CA LYS A 30 0.44 6.89 3.64
C LYS A 30 1.83 7.03 3.01
N ILE A 31 1.93 6.71 1.73
CA ILE A 31 3.09 7.06 0.92
C ILE A 31 2.65 7.96 -0.22
N SER A 32 3.53 8.86 -0.63
CA SER A 32 3.31 9.75 -1.77
C SER A 32 4.64 10.15 -2.42
N GLY A 33 4.55 10.97 -3.46
CA GLY A 33 5.71 11.52 -4.15
C GLY A 33 5.83 10.99 -5.58
N SER A 34 6.20 11.89 -6.48
CA SER A 34 6.33 11.58 -7.92
C SER A 34 7.33 10.46 -8.22
N SER A 35 8.26 10.21 -7.29
CA SER A 35 9.27 9.17 -7.41
C SER A 35 8.70 7.75 -7.42
N LEU A 36 7.52 7.53 -6.83
CA LEU A 36 6.85 6.23 -6.79
C LEU A 36 6.56 5.69 -8.20
N SER A 37 6.34 6.58 -9.17
CA SER A 37 6.16 6.22 -10.58
C SER A 37 7.37 5.50 -11.22
N TYR A 38 8.57 5.68 -10.65
CA TYR A 38 9.81 5.06 -11.14
C TYR A 38 10.11 3.70 -10.52
N VAL A 39 9.37 3.31 -9.48
CA VAL A 39 9.48 2.00 -8.84
C VAL A 39 9.09 0.92 -9.86
N LYS A 40 9.85 -0.19 -9.83
CA LYS A 40 9.68 -1.34 -10.73
C LYS A 40 9.47 -2.63 -9.97
N HIS A 41 9.98 -2.72 -8.75
CA HIS A 41 9.87 -3.90 -7.92
C HIS A 41 9.32 -3.49 -6.56
N VAL A 42 8.24 -4.15 -6.14
CA VAL A 42 7.62 -3.94 -4.84
C VAL A 42 7.64 -5.28 -4.09
N ASP A 43 8.14 -5.26 -2.87
CA ASP A 43 8.17 -6.41 -1.96
C ASP A 43 7.54 -6.01 -0.62
N ILE A 44 6.43 -6.66 -0.26
CA ILE A 44 5.66 -6.29 0.93
C ILE A 44 5.42 -7.52 1.80
N ASP A 45 5.97 -7.47 3.01
CA ASP A 45 5.62 -8.32 4.12
C ASP A 45 4.87 -7.52 5.18
N ALA A 46 3.54 -7.44 5.02
CA ALA A 46 2.69 -6.72 5.95
C ALA A 46 2.29 -7.63 7.13
N GLU A 47 2.62 -7.18 8.34
CA GLU A 47 2.09 -7.73 9.58
C GLU A 47 0.67 -7.21 9.78
N ILE A 48 -0.32 -8.07 9.57
CA ILE A 48 -1.73 -7.67 9.68
C ILE A 48 -2.38 -8.49 10.79
N LEU A 49 -2.76 -7.81 11.87
CA LEU A 49 -3.55 -8.40 12.95
C LEU A 49 -5.03 -8.25 12.62
N SER A 50 -5.81 -9.31 12.88
CA SER A 50 -7.19 -9.49 12.38
C SER A 50 -8.23 -8.44 12.81
N MET A 51 -7.89 -7.49 13.69
CA MET A 51 -8.83 -6.48 14.19
C MET A 51 -8.59 -5.06 13.67
N ASP A 52 -7.48 -4.82 12.96
CA ASP A 52 -7.13 -3.47 12.50
C ASP A 52 -7.54 -3.26 11.03
N MET A 53 -8.67 -2.59 10.83
CA MET A 53 -9.21 -2.28 9.51
C MET A 53 -8.46 -1.15 8.79
N ASP A 54 -7.58 -0.42 9.48
CA ASP A 54 -6.81 0.68 8.87
C ASP A 54 -5.58 0.14 8.11
N ILE A 55 -4.98 -0.95 8.61
CA ILE A 55 -3.85 -1.62 7.96
C ILE A 55 -4.15 -2.03 6.49
N PRO A 56 -5.26 -2.74 6.18
CA PRO A 56 -5.63 -3.02 4.79
C PRO A 56 -5.83 -1.75 3.97
N ARG A 57 -6.36 -0.67 4.54
CA ARG A 57 -6.56 0.60 3.83
C ARG A 57 -5.25 1.26 3.42
N PHE A 58 -4.24 1.29 4.30
CA PHE A 58 -2.92 1.82 3.96
C PHE A 58 -2.24 1.00 2.89
N LEU A 59 -2.26 -0.32 3.03
CA LEU A 59 -1.69 -1.22 2.04
C LEU A 59 -2.32 -0.99 0.65
N LEU A 60 -3.64 -0.90 0.58
CA LEU A 60 -4.34 -0.58 -0.66
C LEU A 60 -3.97 0.80 -1.22
N SER A 61 -3.84 1.80 -0.35
CA SER A 61 -3.39 3.13 -0.74
C SER A 61 -2.00 3.10 -1.36
N TRP A 62 -1.06 2.33 -0.81
CA TRP A 62 0.30 2.22 -1.34
C TRP A 62 0.31 1.58 -2.73
N LEU A 63 -0.46 0.52 -2.92
CA LEU A 63 -0.57 -0.16 -4.22
C LEU A 63 -1.11 0.77 -5.31
N LEU A 64 -2.00 1.70 -4.96
CA LEU A 64 -2.53 2.72 -5.86
C LEU A 64 -1.52 3.82 -6.22
N GLU A 65 -0.53 4.07 -5.38
CA GLU A 65 0.57 4.99 -5.71
C GLU A 65 1.69 4.28 -6.48
N LEU A 66 1.78 2.95 -6.35
CA LEU A 66 2.80 2.09 -6.96
C LEU A 66 2.35 1.42 -8.27
N VAL A 67 1.42 2.03 -9.02
CA VAL A 67 0.78 1.41 -10.22
C VAL A 67 1.76 1.03 -11.34
N ASN A 68 2.90 1.72 -11.43
CA ASN A 68 3.89 1.51 -12.49
C ASN A 68 4.90 0.38 -12.21
N THR A 69 4.62 -0.41 -11.17
CA THR A 69 5.42 -1.55 -10.73
C THR A 69 5.33 -2.69 -11.74
N LYS A 70 6.47 -3.33 -12.04
CA LYS A 70 6.56 -4.49 -12.95
C LYS A 70 6.42 -5.83 -12.22
N SER A 71 6.83 -5.90 -10.95
CA SER A 71 6.69 -7.10 -10.13
C SER A 71 6.27 -6.74 -8.71
N LEU A 72 5.22 -7.40 -8.22
CA LEU A 72 4.76 -7.33 -6.85
C LEU A 72 5.00 -8.69 -6.18
N THR A 73 5.86 -8.71 -5.16
CA THR A 73 6.04 -9.84 -4.25
C THR A 73 5.33 -9.50 -2.95
N VAL A 74 4.54 -10.46 -2.45
CA VAL A 74 3.83 -10.33 -1.17
C VAL A 74 3.90 -11.64 -0.41
N THR A 75 3.88 -11.56 0.92
CA THR A 75 3.71 -12.75 1.76
C THR A 75 2.29 -13.31 1.68
N ALA A 76 2.11 -14.59 2.04
CA ALA A 76 0.82 -15.25 1.99
C ALA A 76 -0.24 -14.56 2.88
N SER A 77 0.17 -14.06 4.04
CA SER A 77 -0.66 -13.24 4.95
C SER A 77 -1.10 -11.93 4.28
N THR A 78 -0.16 -11.21 3.68
CA THR A 78 -0.43 -9.97 2.94
C THR A 78 -1.41 -10.22 1.79
N LEU A 79 -1.20 -11.29 1.02
CA LEU A 79 -2.10 -11.67 -0.08
C LEU A 79 -3.50 -12.02 0.41
N GLN A 80 -3.62 -12.75 1.53
CA GLN A 80 -4.91 -13.08 2.12
C GLN A 80 -5.71 -11.83 2.46
N VAL A 81 -5.08 -10.83 3.07
CA VAL A 81 -5.76 -9.57 3.42
C VAL A 81 -6.20 -8.79 2.19
N LEU A 82 -5.35 -8.72 1.16
CA LEU A 82 -5.72 -8.11 -0.12
C LEU A 82 -6.92 -8.82 -0.76
N SER A 83 -6.98 -10.15 -0.69
CA SER A 83 -8.08 -10.94 -1.25
C SER A 83 -9.41 -10.71 -0.52
N LEU A 84 -9.39 -10.61 0.81
CA LEU A 84 -10.56 -10.35 1.64
C LEU A 84 -11.11 -8.92 1.46
N ASN A 85 -10.24 -7.99 1.06
CA ASN A 85 -10.58 -6.60 0.79
C ASN A 85 -10.67 -6.31 -0.72
N SER A 86 -10.86 -7.35 -1.55
CA SER A 86 -10.84 -7.24 -3.00
C SER A 86 -11.93 -6.33 -3.58
N ASP A 87 -13.06 -6.15 -2.88
CA ASP A 87 -14.06 -5.18 -3.30
C ASP A 87 -13.56 -3.74 -3.19
N LEU A 88 -12.66 -3.44 -2.23
CA LEU A 88 -11.97 -2.15 -2.15
C LEU A 88 -10.95 -1.97 -3.29
N LEU A 89 -10.34 -3.06 -3.77
CA LEU A 89 -9.49 -3.04 -4.97
C LEU A 89 -10.30 -2.76 -6.23
N LYS A 90 -11.46 -3.42 -6.40
CA LYS A 90 -12.33 -3.24 -7.58
C LYS A 90 -12.88 -1.81 -7.72
N ILE A 91 -13.12 -1.12 -6.59
CA ILE A 91 -13.65 0.24 -6.58
C ILE A 91 -12.58 1.27 -7.00
N LYS A 92 -11.30 1.03 -6.69
CA LYS A 92 -10.22 2.01 -6.93
C LYS A 92 -9.28 1.67 -8.10
N LEU A 93 -9.25 0.41 -8.54
CA LEU A 93 -8.53 -0.04 -9.73
C LEU A 93 -9.57 -0.43 -10.79
N PRO A 94 -10.15 0.52 -11.54
CA PRO A 94 -11.01 0.17 -12.65
C PRO A 94 -10.18 -0.59 -13.69
N SER A 95 -10.39 -1.91 -13.73
CA SER A 95 -9.76 -2.94 -14.57
C SER A 95 -8.23 -3.07 -14.46
N LEU A 96 -7.80 -4.15 -13.80
CA LEU A 96 -6.56 -4.87 -14.16
C LEU A 96 -6.79 -5.67 -15.45
#